data_AF-A0A1G5CYF0-F1
#
_entry.id   AF-A0A1G5CYF0-F1
#
_cell.length_a   1.000
_cell.length_b   1.000
_cell.length_c   1.000
_cell.angle_alpha   90.00
_cell.angle_beta   90.00
_cell.angle_gamma   90.00
#
_symmetry.space_group_name_H-M   'P 1'
#
loop_
_entity.id
_entity.type
_entity.pdbx_description
1 polymer ?
#
loop_
_entity_poly.entity_id
_entity_poly.type
_entity_poly.pdbx_seq_one_letter_code
_entity_poly.pdbx_strand_id
1 'polypeptide(L)'
;MLSNNEFEQLLAKSENSTLDFKTSLYDFSKGQIENAKFIKDVISFSNTIRKDTSYIIFGIKELQNGAIEFNGITQNIDDAILQDKVKDNIYPRPSFAYYTIKFEDKIFGVLEFPVTKFELPLSPTKKMKGLEAGKFYFRNGTSNTEATGLDAIRISKWLESIPGNNSITQLSEKISNYIIRLSDKNQKLSIIIPELLSLSKKFDLKNITEFCSSQIKGIDYEDNENNSYRKQKVFGSPLKADFNTNPYIKPTQSKVKSEMSENKEFYSVKIIFNQNLLELEDFLDKFSKSNGVSMTIQETKASDFLKVKKAFPFYIYCLEDDYIAVYNNIRQKTIDLLMDK
;
A
#
# COMPACT_ATOMS: atom_id res chain seq x y z
N MET A 1 26.84 4.40 9.74
CA MET A 1 28.26 4.50 10.15
C MET A 1 28.38 3.94 11.54
N LEU A 2 29.27 2.96 11.72
CA LEU A 2 29.56 2.34 13.01
C LEU A 2 30.17 3.36 13.99
N SER A 3 29.77 3.24 15.24
CA SER A 3 30.47 3.84 16.38
C SER A 3 31.73 3.04 16.74
N ASN A 4 32.66 3.65 17.46
CA ASN A 4 33.88 2.95 17.91
C ASN A 4 33.58 1.70 18.76
N ASN A 5 32.51 1.73 19.57
CA ASN A 5 32.09 0.58 20.38
C ASN A 5 31.54 -0.56 19.49
N GLU A 6 30.71 -0.24 18.50
CA GLU A 6 30.22 -1.27 17.56
C GLU A 6 31.36 -1.85 16.72
N PHE A 7 32.34 -1.01 16.35
CA PHE A 7 33.56 -1.46 15.67
C PHE A 7 34.33 -2.45 16.55
N GLU A 8 34.61 -2.12 17.81
CA GLU A 8 35.28 -3.01 18.77
C GLU A 8 34.53 -4.34 18.98
N GLN A 9 33.21 -4.30 19.04
CA GLN A 9 32.37 -5.51 19.12
C GLN A 9 32.46 -6.38 17.87
N LEU A 10 32.63 -5.79 16.68
CA LEU A 10 32.87 -6.55 15.46
C LEU A 10 34.26 -7.17 15.45
N LEU A 11 35.28 -6.48 15.96
CA LEU A 11 36.64 -7.01 16.10
C LEU A 11 36.71 -8.21 17.04
N ALA A 12 35.81 -8.32 18.03
CA ALA A 12 35.76 -9.48 18.92
C ALA A 12 35.18 -10.76 18.26
N LYS A 13 34.65 -10.67 17.02
CA LYS A 13 34.03 -11.78 16.30
C LYS A 13 35.00 -12.34 15.24
N SER A 14 34.94 -13.64 15.00
CA SER A 14 35.63 -14.29 13.87
C SER A 14 34.88 -14.10 12.55
N GLU A 15 35.60 -14.24 11.43
CA GLU A 15 35.00 -14.20 10.09
C GLU A 15 33.87 -15.20 9.93
N ASN A 16 32.83 -14.78 9.23
CA ASN A 16 31.66 -15.59 8.96
C ASN A 16 30.92 -15.08 7.71
N SER A 17 29.65 -15.45 7.58
CA SER A 17 28.81 -15.06 6.43
C SER A 17 28.38 -13.58 6.45
N THR A 18 28.52 -12.88 7.58
CA THR A 18 28.16 -11.46 7.74
C THR A 18 29.33 -10.55 8.12
N LEU A 19 30.53 -11.10 8.34
CA LEU A 19 31.75 -10.34 8.65
C LEU A 19 32.96 -10.96 7.93
N ASP A 20 33.75 -10.13 7.25
CA ASP A 20 34.98 -10.54 6.54
C ASP A 20 36.09 -9.52 6.83
N PHE A 21 37.30 -9.99 7.12
CA PHE A 21 38.47 -9.16 7.35
C PHE A 21 39.37 -9.19 6.13
N LYS A 22 39.82 -8.02 5.69
CA LYS A 22 40.78 -7.89 4.59
C LYS A 22 41.96 -7.04 5.02
N THR A 23 43.16 -7.47 4.64
CA THR A 23 44.40 -6.76 5.01
C THR A 23 44.57 -5.44 4.27
N SER A 24 44.12 -5.36 3.02
CA SER A 24 44.26 -4.18 2.16
C SER A 24 42.99 -3.92 1.35
N LEU A 25 42.78 -2.66 0.96
CA LEU A 25 41.73 -2.27 0.02
C LEU A 25 41.92 -2.93 -1.36
N TYR A 26 40.85 -2.94 -2.17
CA TYR A 26 40.93 -3.38 -3.55
C TYR A 26 41.80 -2.45 -4.37
N ASP A 27 42.78 -3.03 -5.05
CA ASP A 27 43.70 -2.28 -5.91
C ASP A 27 43.19 -2.28 -7.35
N PHE A 28 42.30 -1.33 -7.65
CA PHE A 28 41.70 -1.21 -8.98
C PHE A 28 42.71 -0.87 -10.10
N SER A 29 43.95 -0.48 -9.76
CA SER A 29 45.03 -0.29 -10.73
C SER A 29 45.51 -1.64 -11.33
N LYS A 30 45.34 -2.74 -10.59
CA LYS A 30 45.67 -4.11 -11.03
C LYS A 30 44.65 -4.70 -12.02
N GLY A 31 43.71 -3.89 -12.51
CA GLY A 31 42.84 -4.20 -13.63
C GLY A 31 41.60 -5.01 -13.26
N GLN A 32 41.08 -5.75 -14.25
CA GLN A 32 39.75 -6.38 -14.19
C GLN A 32 39.60 -7.46 -13.10
N ILE A 33 40.71 -8.04 -12.63
CA ILE A 33 40.69 -9.12 -11.63
C ILE A 33 40.22 -8.59 -10.27
N GLU A 34 40.78 -7.47 -9.80
CA GLU A 34 40.39 -6.86 -8.53
C GLU A 34 38.97 -6.29 -8.59
N ASN A 35 38.59 -5.75 -9.76
CA ASN A 35 37.19 -5.35 -9.99
C ASN A 35 36.23 -6.54 -9.86
N ALA A 36 36.55 -7.68 -10.48
CA ALA A 36 35.70 -8.88 -10.39
C ALA A 36 35.58 -9.40 -8.94
N LYS A 37 36.66 -9.35 -8.15
CA LYS A 37 36.62 -9.72 -6.72
C LYS A 37 35.69 -8.81 -5.93
N PHE A 38 35.82 -7.49 -6.09
CA PHE A 38 34.96 -6.52 -5.43
C PHE A 38 33.48 -6.73 -5.79
N ILE A 39 33.17 -6.88 -7.08
CA ILE A 39 31.80 -7.15 -7.52
C ILE A 39 31.26 -8.46 -6.92
N LYS A 40 32.08 -9.51 -6.88
CA LYS A 40 31.68 -10.79 -6.29
C LYS A 40 31.38 -10.64 -4.79
N ASP A 41 32.23 -9.93 -4.05
CA ASP A 41 32.01 -9.65 -2.63
C ASP A 41 30.70 -8.87 -2.41
N VAL A 42 30.46 -7.78 -3.16
CA VAL A 42 29.23 -6.98 -3.05
C VAL A 42 27.97 -7.81 -3.30
N ILE A 43 27.97 -8.62 -4.37
CA ILE A 43 26.84 -9.51 -4.69
C ILE A 43 26.65 -10.53 -3.58
N SER A 44 27.73 -11.22 -3.18
CA SER A 44 27.66 -12.28 -2.18
C SER A 44 27.16 -11.77 -0.84
N PHE A 45 27.67 -10.62 -0.36
CA PHE A 45 27.19 -10.02 0.88
C PHE A 45 25.74 -9.57 0.78
N SER A 46 25.32 -8.97 -0.35
CA SER A 46 23.94 -8.51 -0.53
C SER A 46 22.93 -9.67 -0.56
N ASN A 47 23.27 -10.77 -1.20
CA ASN A 47 22.40 -11.94 -1.36
C ASN A 47 22.39 -12.92 -0.19
N THR A 48 23.25 -12.71 0.82
CA THR A 48 23.34 -13.64 1.97
C THR A 48 22.16 -13.47 2.91
N ILE A 49 21.41 -14.56 3.12
CA ILE A 49 20.28 -14.64 4.04
C ILE A 49 20.74 -14.32 5.46
N ARG A 50 20.23 -13.21 6.01
CA ARG A 50 20.60 -12.71 7.34
C ARG A 50 19.52 -11.81 7.94
N LYS A 51 19.70 -11.47 9.22
CA LYS A 51 18.84 -10.52 9.95
C LYS A 51 19.49 -9.16 10.16
N ASP A 52 20.82 -9.15 10.28
CA ASP A 52 21.58 -7.96 10.65
C ASP A 52 22.45 -7.45 9.49
N THR A 53 22.88 -6.20 9.58
CA THR A 53 23.85 -5.61 8.66
C THR A 53 25.14 -6.43 8.63
N SER A 54 25.73 -6.56 7.45
CA SER A 54 27.00 -7.26 7.26
C SER A 54 28.11 -6.31 6.84
N TYR A 55 29.36 -6.69 7.10
CA TYR A 55 30.51 -5.81 7.00
C TYR A 55 31.71 -6.50 6.35
N ILE A 56 32.48 -5.74 5.56
CA ILE A 56 33.88 -6.06 5.23
C ILE A 56 34.75 -4.98 5.86
N ILE A 57 35.72 -5.39 6.67
CA ILE A 57 36.61 -4.46 7.37
C ILE A 57 38.03 -4.61 6.81
N PHE A 58 38.59 -3.49 6.36
CA PHE A 58 39.91 -3.40 5.74
C PHE A 58 40.97 -2.91 6.73
N GLY A 59 42.19 -3.42 6.59
CA GLY A 59 43.31 -3.13 7.47
C GLY A 59 43.48 -4.15 8.60
N ILE A 60 42.87 -5.33 8.45
CA ILE A 60 42.82 -6.37 9.48
C ILE A 60 43.32 -7.69 8.92
N LYS A 61 44.13 -8.40 9.70
CA LYS A 61 44.55 -9.77 9.40
C LYS A 61 44.13 -10.71 10.51
N GLU A 62 43.30 -11.68 10.21
CA GLU A 62 43.00 -12.78 11.14
C GLU A 62 44.14 -13.83 11.06
N LEU A 63 44.69 -14.19 12.21
CA LEU A 63 45.73 -15.20 12.36
C LEU A 63 45.10 -16.58 12.57
N GLN A 64 45.86 -17.66 12.33
CA GLN A 64 45.37 -19.04 12.42
C GLN A 64 44.85 -19.42 13.82
N ASN A 65 45.26 -18.70 14.86
CA ASN A 65 44.81 -18.89 16.24
C ASN A 65 43.58 -18.03 16.61
N GLY A 66 42.97 -17.33 15.65
CA GLY A 66 41.85 -16.41 15.86
C GLY A 66 42.25 -15.05 16.43
N ALA A 67 43.53 -14.78 16.64
CA ALA A 67 44.01 -13.45 17.01
C ALA A 67 43.99 -12.52 15.80
N ILE A 68 43.79 -11.22 16.05
CA ILE A 68 43.69 -10.21 15.01
C ILE A 68 44.90 -9.28 15.05
N GLU A 69 45.50 -9.05 13.87
CA GLU A 69 46.58 -8.06 13.68
C GLU A 69 46.00 -6.80 13.02
N PHE A 70 46.19 -5.66 13.68
CA PHE A 70 45.76 -4.34 13.20
C PHE A 70 46.81 -3.75 12.27
N ASN A 71 46.61 -3.83 10.96
CA ASN A 71 47.53 -3.26 9.97
C ASN A 71 47.15 -1.83 9.59
N GLY A 72 45.85 -1.51 9.61
CA GLY A 72 45.30 -0.28 9.06
C GLY A 72 45.42 -0.19 7.53
N ILE A 73 44.86 0.86 6.96
CA ILE A 73 44.94 1.18 5.53
C ILE A 73 45.75 2.46 5.31
N THR A 74 46.57 2.48 4.27
CA THR A 74 47.38 3.64 3.87
C THR A 74 46.83 4.35 2.63
N GLN A 75 46.01 3.65 1.85
CA GLN A 75 45.36 4.19 0.66
C GLN A 75 43.94 4.63 1.02
N ASN A 76 43.49 5.75 0.44
CA ASN A 76 42.12 6.22 0.58
C ASN A 76 41.37 5.97 -0.73
N ILE A 77 40.19 5.36 -0.66
CA ILE A 77 39.28 5.16 -1.79
C ILE A 77 37.98 5.84 -1.40
N ASP A 78 37.42 6.66 -2.29
CA ASP A 78 36.13 7.29 -2.04
C ASP A 78 34.97 6.32 -2.34
N ASP A 79 33.87 6.44 -1.61
CA ASP A 79 32.63 5.67 -1.83
C ASP A 79 32.14 5.86 -3.26
N ALA A 80 32.23 7.07 -3.82
CA ALA A 80 31.84 7.37 -5.19
C ALA A 80 32.53 6.47 -6.23
N ILE A 81 33.84 6.18 -6.04
CA ILE A 81 34.59 5.29 -6.93
C ILE A 81 34.02 3.87 -6.86
N LEU A 82 33.69 3.39 -5.65
CA LEU A 82 33.11 2.06 -5.45
C LEU A 82 31.69 1.97 -6.03
N GLN A 83 30.89 3.03 -5.87
CA GLN A 83 29.55 3.13 -6.46
C GLN A 83 29.61 3.10 -7.99
N ASP A 84 30.57 3.79 -8.60
CA ASP A 84 30.76 3.79 -10.06
C ASP A 84 31.18 2.40 -10.57
N LYS A 85 31.96 1.64 -9.80
CA LYS A 85 32.33 0.26 -10.18
C LYS A 85 31.14 -0.68 -10.17
N VAL A 86 30.14 -0.50 -9.33
CA VAL A 86 28.97 -1.41 -9.29
C VAL A 86 27.89 -1.06 -10.31
N LYS A 87 27.73 0.23 -10.64
CA LYS A 87 26.56 0.78 -11.35
C LYS A 87 26.16 0.01 -12.61
N ASP A 88 27.12 -0.32 -13.47
CA ASP A 88 26.86 -1.00 -14.74
C ASP A 88 27.19 -2.51 -14.71
N ASN A 89 27.62 -3.01 -13.55
CA ASN A 89 28.12 -4.38 -13.38
C ASN A 89 27.20 -5.30 -12.58
N ILE A 90 26.24 -4.73 -11.84
CA ILE A 90 25.34 -5.47 -10.94
C ILE A 90 23.90 -5.03 -11.17
N TYR A 91 22.99 -6.00 -11.25
CA TYR A 91 21.56 -5.77 -11.28
C TYR A 91 20.83 -6.71 -10.30
N PRO A 92 19.88 -6.21 -9.47
CA PRO A 92 19.55 -4.79 -9.26
C PRO A 92 20.69 -3.99 -8.64
N ARG A 93 20.59 -2.66 -8.62
CA ARG A 93 21.64 -1.79 -8.04
C ARG A 93 21.80 -2.11 -6.54
N PRO A 94 23.00 -2.47 -6.06
CA PRO A 94 23.22 -2.79 -4.66
C PRO A 94 23.09 -1.56 -3.75
N SER A 95 22.75 -1.81 -2.50
CA SER A 95 22.76 -0.83 -1.41
C SER A 95 23.91 -1.17 -0.47
N PHE A 96 24.93 -0.33 -0.42
CA PHE A 96 26.06 -0.41 0.50
C PHE A 96 26.68 0.97 0.67
N ALA A 97 27.48 1.14 1.72
CA ALA A 97 28.24 2.35 1.97
C ALA A 97 29.69 2.03 2.34
N TYR A 98 30.62 2.85 1.87
CA TYR A 98 32.01 2.84 2.32
C TYR A 98 32.32 4.06 3.19
N TYR A 99 33.05 3.84 4.28
CA TYR A 99 33.60 4.90 5.11
C TYR A 99 34.82 4.41 5.88
N THR A 100 35.56 5.36 6.47
CA THR A 100 36.75 5.06 7.26
C THR A 100 36.52 5.34 8.74
N ILE A 101 37.08 4.50 9.62
CA ILE A 101 37.08 4.69 11.08
C ILE A 101 38.53 4.79 11.58
N LYS A 102 38.79 5.66 12.55
CA LYS A 102 40.06 5.74 13.26
C LYS A 102 39.96 4.96 14.58
N PHE A 103 40.84 3.98 14.77
CA PHE A 103 40.91 3.13 15.97
C PHE A 103 42.38 2.83 16.29
N GLU A 104 42.80 2.95 17.56
CA GLU A 104 44.20 2.75 18.00
C GLU A 104 45.26 3.41 17.09
N ASP A 105 45.04 4.68 16.74
CA ASP A 105 45.88 5.49 15.84
C ASP A 105 46.05 4.99 14.40
N LYS A 106 45.30 3.97 14.01
CA LYS A 106 45.22 3.44 12.65
C LYS A 106 43.87 3.77 12.03
N ILE A 107 43.85 3.82 10.69
CA ILE A 107 42.62 4.03 9.91
C ILE A 107 42.21 2.68 9.33
N PHE A 108 40.93 2.37 9.40
CA PHE A 108 40.33 1.16 8.85
C PHE A 108 39.23 1.54 7.86
N GLY A 109 39.13 0.79 6.76
CA GLY A 109 38.03 0.94 5.81
C GLY A 109 36.88 0.02 6.21
N VAL A 110 35.65 0.48 6.07
CA VAL A 110 34.44 -0.31 6.33
C VAL A 110 33.54 -0.26 5.11
N LEU A 111 33.23 -1.43 4.55
CA LEU A 111 32.09 -1.62 3.66
C LEU A 111 30.92 -2.15 4.48
N GLU A 112 29.82 -1.41 4.49
CA GLU A 112 28.60 -1.72 5.21
C GLU A 112 27.49 -2.13 4.23
N PHE A 113 26.91 -3.32 4.45
CA PHE A 113 25.85 -3.90 3.63
C PHE A 113 24.56 -4.04 4.45
N PRO A 114 23.70 -3.01 4.47
CA PRO A 114 22.43 -3.07 5.19
C PRO A 114 21.51 -4.14 4.62
N VAL A 115 20.63 -4.69 5.46
CA VAL A 115 19.56 -5.59 5.01
C VAL A 115 18.57 -4.78 4.18
N THR A 116 18.66 -4.90 2.86
CA THR A 116 17.87 -4.12 1.90
C THR A 116 17.02 -5.05 1.07
N LYS A 117 15.75 -4.68 0.86
CA LYS A 117 14.86 -5.41 -0.06
C LYS A 117 15.21 -5.07 -1.51
N PHE A 118 15.36 -6.10 -2.33
CA PHE A 118 15.52 -6.00 -3.77
C PHE A 118 14.41 -6.79 -4.47
N GLU A 119 14.08 -6.41 -5.71
CA GLU A 119 13.05 -7.10 -6.51
C GLU A 119 13.46 -8.53 -6.90
N LEU A 120 14.76 -8.78 -7.01
CA LEU A 120 15.35 -10.08 -7.31
C LEU A 120 16.77 -10.16 -6.74
N PRO A 121 17.31 -11.38 -6.56
CA PRO A 121 18.70 -11.56 -6.13
C PRO A 121 19.69 -10.85 -7.06
N LEU A 122 20.71 -10.22 -6.49
CA LEU A 122 21.69 -9.47 -7.27
C LEU A 122 22.53 -10.41 -8.13
N SER A 123 22.79 -10.01 -9.36
CA SER A 123 23.59 -10.77 -10.31
C SER A 123 24.52 -9.85 -11.12
N PRO A 124 25.63 -10.38 -11.65
CA PRO A 124 26.45 -9.64 -12.60
C PRO A 124 25.69 -9.43 -13.91
N THR A 125 25.76 -8.22 -14.47
CA THR A 125 25.19 -7.90 -15.79
C THR A 125 26.06 -8.42 -16.93
N LYS A 126 27.36 -8.62 -16.69
CA LYS A 126 28.34 -9.08 -17.66
C LYS A 126 29.29 -10.12 -17.08
N LYS A 127 29.84 -10.96 -17.95
CA LYS A 127 30.82 -11.96 -17.57
C LYS A 127 32.12 -11.30 -17.10
N MET A 128 32.65 -11.75 -15.98
CA MET A 128 33.92 -11.32 -15.39
C MET A 128 34.69 -12.54 -14.86
N LYS A 129 35.95 -12.37 -14.49
CA LYS A 129 36.76 -13.49 -13.98
C LYS A 129 36.13 -14.07 -12.71
N GLY A 130 35.61 -15.29 -12.80
CA GLY A 130 34.95 -15.99 -11.68
C GLY A 130 33.52 -15.54 -11.38
N LEU A 131 32.88 -14.82 -12.32
CA LEU A 131 31.50 -14.35 -12.27
C LEU A 131 30.84 -14.52 -13.65
N GLU A 132 29.77 -15.30 -13.73
CA GLU A 132 28.98 -15.47 -14.94
C GLU A 132 27.77 -14.51 -14.92
N ALA A 133 27.41 -13.96 -16.08
CA ALA A 133 26.28 -13.05 -16.19
C ALA A 133 24.97 -13.75 -15.81
N GLY A 134 24.14 -13.08 -15.01
CA GLY A 134 22.85 -13.60 -14.54
C GLY A 134 22.92 -14.72 -13.50
N LYS A 135 24.12 -15.14 -13.06
CA LYS A 135 24.28 -16.07 -11.94
C LYS A 135 24.26 -15.34 -10.60
N PHE A 136 23.70 -15.99 -9.58
CA PHE A 136 23.69 -15.45 -8.22
C PHE A 136 24.85 -16.03 -7.42
N TYR A 137 25.37 -15.21 -6.51
CA TYR A 137 26.42 -15.59 -5.57
C TYR A 137 26.00 -15.17 -4.17
N PHE A 138 26.41 -15.92 -3.16
CA PHE A 138 26.13 -15.64 -1.74
C PHE A 138 27.34 -16.05 -0.89
N ARG A 139 27.36 -15.67 0.40
CA ARG A 139 28.38 -16.14 1.35
C ARG A 139 27.98 -17.47 1.96
N ASN A 140 28.90 -18.42 1.86
CA ASN A 140 28.83 -19.71 2.53
C ASN A 140 30.00 -19.80 3.51
N GLY A 141 29.73 -19.49 4.78
CA GLY A 141 30.76 -19.28 5.79
C GLY A 141 31.68 -18.10 5.39
N THR A 142 32.98 -18.36 5.31
CA THR A 142 34.02 -17.38 4.95
C THR A 142 34.28 -17.28 3.45
N SER A 143 33.49 -17.97 2.61
CA SER A 143 33.73 -18.05 1.16
C SER A 143 32.52 -17.59 0.33
N ASN A 144 32.78 -17.17 -0.90
CA ASN A 144 31.72 -16.79 -1.86
C ASN A 144 31.41 -17.95 -2.81
N THR A 145 30.19 -18.45 -2.79
CA THR A 145 29.73 -19.61 -3.59
C THR A 145 28.70 -19.18 -4.63
N GLU A 146 28.72 -19.79 -5.83
CA GLU A 146 27.64 -19.69 -6.81
C GLU A 146 26.38 -20.40 -6.29
N ALA A 147 25.23 -19.75 -6.41
CA ALA A 147 23.95 -20.28 -5.96
C ALA A 147 23.45 -21.39 -6.90
N THR A 148 23.02 -22.51 -6.33
CA THR A 148 22.22 -23.49 -7.07
C THR A 148 20.80 -22.96 -7.33
N GLY A 149 20.01 -23.67 -8.14
CA GLY A 149 18.60 -23.29 -8.36
C GLY A 149 17.79 -23.26 -7.05
N LEU A 150 18.09 -24.14 -6.10
CA LEU A 150 17.44 -24.14 -4.78
C LEU A 150 17.88 -22.94 -3.93
N ASP A 151 19.17 -22.58 -3.98
CA ASP A 151 19.67 -21.42 -3.26
C ASP A 151 19.09 -20.12 -3.81
N ALA A 152 18.97 -20.00 -5.13
CA ALA A 152 18.31 -18.87 -5.79
C ALA A 152 16.87 -18.67 -5.28
N ILE A 153 16.10 -19.76 -5.17
CA ILE A 153 14.73 -19.72 -4.62
C ILE A 153 14.75 -19.30 -3.15
N ARG A 154 15.68 -19.80 -2.35
CA ARG A 154 15.81 -19.43 -0.93
C ARG A 154 16.14 -17.96 -0.75
N ILE A 155 17.08 -17.43 -1.54
CA ILE A 155 17.45 -16.01 -1.52
C ILE A 155 16.25 -15.15 -1.92
N SER A 156 15.53 -15.52 -3.00
CA SER A 156 14.32 -14.80 -3.43
C SER A 156 13.25 -14.74 -2.32
N LYS A 157 12.95 -15.88 -1.69
CA LYS A 157 11.98 -15.94 -0.57
C LYS A 157 12.43 -15.09 0.62
N TRP A 158 13.72 -15.07 0.92
CA TRP A 158 14.25 -14.20 1.97
C TRP A 158 14.09 -12.72 1.60
N LEU A 159 14.46 -12.31 0.38
CA LEU A 159 14.27 -10.92 -0.09
C LEU A 159 12.80 -10.48 -0.04
N GLU A 160 11.88 -11.38 -0.41
CA GLU A 160 10.44 -11.14 -0.29
C GLU A 160 10.01 -10.91 1.17
N SER A 161 10.61 -11.67 2.11
CA SER A 161 10.33 -11.57 3.54
C SER A 161 10.92 -10.32 4.21
N ILE A 162 11.92 -9.69 3.61
CA ILE A 162 12.47 -8.43 4.13
C ILE A 162 11.36 -7.36 4.07
N PRO A 163 11.08 -6.67 5.18
CA PRO A 163 10.19 -5.52 5.16
C PRO A 163 10.88 -4.39 4.38
N GLY A 164 10.50 -4.23 3.10
CA GLY A 164 10.82 -3.02 2.35
C GLY A 164 9.82 -1.90 2.66
N ASN A 165 10.00 -0.71 2.08
CA ASN A 165 8.96 0.32 1.90
C ASN A 165 7.77 -0.16 1.03
N ASN A 166 7.45 -1.46 1.09
CA ASN A 166 6.37 -2.17 0.41
C ASN A 166 4.98 -1.68 0.83
N SER A 167 4.84 -0.91 1.93
CA SER A 167 3.52 -0.46 2.32
C SER A 167 2.93 0.47 1.27
N ILE A 168 3.71 1.40 0.72
CA ILE A 168 3.24 2.41 -0.24
C ILE A 168 2.96 1.78 -1.61
N THR A 169 3.88 0.95 -2.13
CA THR A 169 3.68 0.29 -3.44
C THR A 169 2.57 -0.77 -3.39
N GLN A 170 2.46 -1.54 -2.32
CA GLN A 170 1.33 -2.46 -2.15
C GLN A 170 0.01 -1.72 -1.91
N LEU A 171 0.06 -0.56 -1.26
CA LEU A 171 -1.13 0.27 -1.06
C LEU A 171 -1.58 0.86 -2.40
N SER A 172 -0.69 1.40 -3.21
CA SER A 172 -1.03 2.01 -4.50
C SER A 172 -1.58 0.99 -5.50
N GLU A 173 -1.00 -0.21 -5.58
CA GLU A 173 -1.55 -1.31 -6.38
C GLU A 173 -2.95 -1.73 -5.89
N LYS A 174 -3.13 -1.85 -4.58
CA LYS A 174 -4.43 -2.22 -4.01
C LYS A 174 -5.48 -1.12 -4.22
N ILE A 175 -5.12 0.14 -4.03
CA ILE A 175 -6.00 1.29 -4.30
C ILE A 175 -6.43 1.27 -5.77
N SER A 176 -5.49 1.08 -6.70
CA SER A 176 -5.78 0.98 -8.13
C SER A 176 -6.79 -0.12 -8.43
N ASN A 177 -6.61 -1.30 -7.83
CA ASN A 177 -7.56 -2.42 -7.98
C ASN A 177 -8.96 -2.08 -7.44
N TYR A 178 -9.07 -1.37 -6.31
CA TYR A 178 -10.37 -0.93 -5.79
C TYR A 178 -11.04 0.11 -6.69
N ILE A 179 -10.27 1.05 -7.26
CA ILE A 179 -10.80 2.05 -8.19
C ILE A 179 -11.38 1.37 -9.44
N ILE A 180 -10.70 0.37 -10.00
CA ILE A 180 -11.20 -0.42 -11.14
C ILE A 180 -12.51 -1.12 -10.77
N ARG A 181 -12.53 -1.85 -9.63
CA ARG A 181 -13.73 -2.56 -9.15
C ARG A 181 -14.92 -1.62 -8.89
N LEU A 182 -14.65 -0.42 -8.37
CA LEU A 182 -15.68 0.60 -8.15
C LEU A 182 -16.19 1.17 -9.48
N SER A 183 -15.33 1.33 -10.48
CA SER A 183 -15.69 1.87 -11.80
C SER A 183 -16.49 0.89 -12.66
N ASP A 184 -16.17 -0.41 -12.58
CA ASP A 184 -16.82 -1.46 -13.37
C ASP A 184 -18.25 -1.76 -12.94
N LYS A 185 -18.67 -1.32 -11.73
CA LYS A 185 -20.03 -1.51 -11.16
C LYS A 185 -20.54 -2.95 -11.06
N ASN A 186 -19.71 -3.95 -11.36
CA ASN A 186 -20.07 -5.37 -11.31
C ASN A 186 -20.23 -5.94 -9.89
N GLN A 187 -19.69 -5.24 -8.88
CA GLN A 187 -19.75 -5.67 -7.49
C GLN A 187 -20.56 -4.68 -6.62
N LYS A 188 -21.30 -5.26 -5.67
CA LYS A 188 -22.03 -4.54 -4.63
C LYS A 188 -21.06 -3.79 -3.70
N LEU A 189 -21.42 -2.57 -3.33
CA LEU A 189 -20.67 -1.75 -2.38
C LEU A 189 -20.60 -2.40 -0.99
N SER A 190 -21.62 -3.17 -0.59
CA SER A 190 -21.59 -3.97 0.64
C SER A 190 -20.47 -5.02 0.68
N ILE A 191 -19.87 -5.36 -0.47
CA ILE A 191 -18.68 -6.23 -0.55
C ILE A 191 -17.40 -5.38 -0.54
N ILE A 192 -17.34 -4.37 -1.41
CA ILE A 192 -16.14 -3.55 -1.62
C ILE A 192 -15.78 -2.75 -0.36
N ILE A 193 -16.76 -2.13 0.29
CA ILE A 193 -16.53 -1.18 1.39
C ILE A 193 -15.99 -1.87 2.66
N PRO A 194 -16.48 -3.06 3.09
CA PRO A 194 -15.85 -3.80 4.19
C PRO A 194 -14.42 -4.25 3.91
N GLU A 195 -14.13 -4.69 2.68
CA GLU A 195 -12.76 -5.04 2.29
C GLU A 195 -11.84 -3.82 2.33
N LEU A 196 -12.33 -2.67 1.85
CA LEU A 196 -11.62 -1.40 1.91
C LEU A 196 -11.43 -0.91 3.35
N LEU A 197 -12.40 -1.13 4.24
CA LEU A 197 -12.26 -0.82 5.67
C LEU A 197 -11.09 -1.62 6.28
N SER A 198 -11.02 -2.93 6.00
CA SER A 198 -9.91 -3.77 6.46
C SER A 198 -8.56 -3.28 5.94
N LEU A 199 -8.49 -2.89 4.65
CA LEU A 199 -7.29 -2.28 4.08
C LEU A 199 -6.93 -0.96 4.78
N SER A 200 -7.89 -0.05 4.95
CA SER A 200 -7.66 1.27 5.53
C SER A 200 -7.11 1.19 6.95
N LYS A 201 -7.60 0.24 7.77
CA LYS A 201 -7.07 -0.02 9.11
C LYS A 201 -5.64 -0.56 9.08
N LYS A 202 -5.32 -1.42 8.13
CA LYS A 202 -3.97 -1.98 7.96
C LYS A 202 -2.92 -0.89 7.64
N PHE A 203 -3.33 0.16 6.94
CA PHE A 203 -2.46 1.24 6.46
C PHE A 203 -2.70 2.59 7.17
N ASP A 204 -3.42 2.60 8.29
CA ASP A 204 -3.76 3.79 9.10
C ASP A 204 -4.37 4.96 8.30
N LEU A 205 -5.29 4.64 7.38
CA LEU A 205 -5.95 5.63 6.52
C LEU A 205 -7.23 6.18 7.18
N LYS A 206 -7.07 7.00 8.22
CA LYS A 206 -8.15 7.51 9.09
C LYS A 206 -9.42 7.98 8.35
N ASN A 207 -9.29 8.89 7.37
CA ASN A 207 -10.44 9.41 6.62
C ASN A 207 -11.25 8.31 5.90
N ILE A 208 -10.56 7.32 5.32
CA ILE A 208 -11.22 6.18 4.65
C ILE A 208 -11.83 5.24 5.68
N THR A 209 -11.14 5.00 6.80
CA THR A 209 -11.64 4.17 7.89
C THR A 209 -12.95 4.72 8.47
N GLU A 210 -13.02 6.02 8.73
CA GLU A 210 -14.21 6.70 9.23
C GLU A 210 -15.36 6.67 8.21
N PHE A 211 -15.05 6.97 6.94
CA PHE A 211 -16.02 6.90 5.85
C PHE A 211 -16.59 5.49 5.69
N CYS A 212 -15.75 4.46 5.54
CA CYS A 212 -16.23 3.09 5.36
C CYS A 212 -17.03 2.61 6.59
N SER A 213 -16.62 2.98 7.80
CA SER A 213 -17.35 2.61 9.02
C SER A 213 -18.75 3.22 9.07
N SER A 214 -18.91 4.49 8.69
CA SER A 214 -20.23 5.12 8.62
C SER A 214 -21.11 4.51 7.52
N GLN A 215 -20.55 4.13 6.37
CA GLN A 215 -21.35 3.51 5.31
C GLN A 215 -21.90 2.13 5.72
N ILE A 216 -21.14 1.39 6.54
CA ILE A 216 -21.55 0.08 7.05
C ILE A 216 -22.57 0.21 8.18
N LYS A 217 -22.43 1.19 9.07
CA LYS A 217 -23.35 1.38 10.21
C LYS A 217 -24.63 2.14 9.85
N GLY A 218 -24.59 2.96 8.80
CA GLY A 218 -25.57 4.00 8.57
C GLY A 218 -25.08 5.34 9.15
N ILE A 219 -25.80 6.41 8.82
CA ILE A 219 -25.41 7.79 9.15
C ILE A 219 -26.39 8.39 10.15
N ASP A 220 -25.87 9.13 11.11
CA ASP A 220 -26.69 9.84 12.09
C ASP A 220 -27.35 11.08 11.48
N TYR A 221 -28.59 11.36 11.92
CA TYR A 221 -29.41 12.47 11.41
C TYR A 221 -28.81 13.87 11.63
N GLU A 222 -27.88 14.01 12.58
CA GLU A 222 -27.35 15.30 13.02
C GLU A 222 -26.13 15.77 12.19
N ASP A 223 -25.43 14.87 11.49
CA ASP A 223 -24.18 15.20 10.77
C ASP A 223 -24.43 15.55 9.30
N ASN A 224 -24.97 16.75 9.09
CA ASN A 224 -25.46 17.21 7.79
C ASN A 224 -24.36 17.67 6.80
N GLU A 225 -23.20 18.13 7.26
CA GLU A 225 -22.18 18.70 6.37
C GLU A 225 -21.30 17.63 5.72
N ASN A 226 -20.84 16.65 6.51
CA ASN A 226 -19.93 15.59 6.03
C ASN A 226 -20.61 14.59 5.08
N ASN A 227 -21.95 14.46 5.16
CA ASN A 227 -22.73 13.47 4.43
C ASN A 227 -23.54 14.05 3.24
N SER A 228 -23.09 15.19 2.70
CA SER A 228 -23.79 15.91 1.63
C SER A 228 -24.02 15.08 0.36
N TYR A 229 -23.16 14.11 0.06
CA TYR A 229 -23.29 13.20 -1.09
C TYR A 229 -24.52 12.26 -1.01
N ARG A 230 -25.14 12.12 0.18
CA ARG A 230 -26.37 11.35 0.39
C ARG A 230 -27.63 12.21 0.44
N LYS A 231 -27.51 13.53 0.24
CA LYS A 231 -28.66 14.43 0.13
C LYS A 231 -29.33 14.24 -1.22
N GLN A 232 -30.63 13.93 -1.21
CA GLN A 232 -31.45 13.89 -2.42
C GLN A 232 -32.63 14.84 -2.32
N LYS A 233 -33.03 15.34 -3.49
CA LYS A 233 -34.23 16.14 -3.67
C LYS A 233 -35.37 15.20 -4.03
N VAL A 234 -36.27 14.95 -3.09
CA VAL A 234 -37.40 14.03 -3.21
C VAL A 234 -38.72 14.80 -3.14
N PHE A 235 -39.84 14.08 -3.24
CA PHE A 235 -41.18 14.67 -3.13
C PHE A 235 -41.73 14.52 -1.71
N GLY A 236 -42.51 15.50 -1.26
CA GLY A 236 -43.23 15.44 0.00
C GLY A 236 -44.61 16.08 -0.11
N SER A 237 -45.57 15.63 0.70
CA SER A 237 -46.94 16.15 0.71
C SER A 237 -47.55 16.10 2.12
N PRO A 238 -48.39 17.08 2.52
CA PRO A 238 -49.20 17.00 3.73
C PRO A 238 -50.30 15.93 3.65
N LEU A 239 -50.61 15.43 2.45
CA LEU A 239 -51.64 14.43 2.21
C LEU A 239 -51.01 13.14 1.71
N LYS A 240 -51.50 12.00 2.22
CA LYS A 240 -51.05 10.70 1.72
C LYS A 240 -51.67 10.46 0.35
N ALA A 241 -50.85 10.53 -0.68
CA ALA A 241 -51.22 10.12 -2.02
C ALA A 241 -51.41 8.60 -2.13
N ASP A 242 -52.46 8.20 -2.83
CA ASP A 242 -52.73 6.82 -3.18
C ASP A 242 -52.24 6.58 -4.61
N PHE A 243 -51.20 5.76 -4.74
CA PHE A 243 -50.62 5.41 -6.04
C PHE A 243 -51.19 4.08 -6.46
N ASN A 244 -52.00 4.12 -7.52
CA ASN A 244 -52.55 2.97 -8.23
C ASN A 244 -53.84 2.35 -7.65
N THR A 245 -54.98 2.88 -8.10
CA THR A 245 -56.31 2.28 -7.90
C THR A 245 -56.77 1.42 -9.09
N ASN A 246 -56.00 1.32 -10.19
CA ASN A 246 -56.41 0.60 -11.40
C ASN A 246 -55.44 -0.54 -11.77
N PRO A 247 -55.81 -1.83 -11.57
CA PRO A 247 -54.94 -2.98 -11.80
C PRO A 247 -54.53 -3.18 -13.28
N TYR A 248 -55.18 -2.48 -14.22
CA TYR A 248 -54.91 -2.61 -15.66
C TYR A 248 -53.92 -1.56 -16.20
N ILE A 249 -53.60 -0.51 -15.45
CA ILE A 249 -52.66 0.54 -15.87
C ILE A 249 -51.44 0.50 -14.95
N LYS A 250 -50.28 0.14 -15.51
CA LYS A 250 -48.98 0.22 -14.83
C LYS A 250 -48.27 1.51 -15.26
N PRO A 251 -48.37 2.61 -14.52
CA PRO A 251 -47.66 3.83 -14.87
C PRO A 251 -46.15 3.60 -14.81
N THR A 252 -45.40 4.32 -15.65
CA THR A 252 -43.94 4.35 -15.55
C THR A 252 -43.52 5.31 -14.44
N GLN A 253 -42.34 5.11 -13.87
CA GLN A 253 -41.80 6.01 -12.85
C GLN A 253 -41.68 7.45 -13.34
N SER A 254 -41.30 7.64 -14.61
CA SER A 254 -41.25 8.96 -15.26
C SER A 254 -42.61 9.65 -15.30
N LYS A 255 -43.68 8.90 -15.60
CA LYS A 255 -45.04 9.43 -15.62
C LYS A 255 -45.49 9.88 -14.22
N VAL A 256 -45.24 9.07 -13.20
CA VAL A 256 -45.56 9.44 -11.80
C VAL A 256 -44.77 10.67 -11.37
N LYS A 257 -43.49 10.79 -11.74
CA LYS A 257 -42.69 12.00 -11.47
C LYS A 257 -43.30 13.24 -12.13
N SER A 258 -43.77 13.15 -13.37
CA SER A 258 -44.44 14.27 -14.06
C SER A 258 -45.72 14.67 -13.33
N GLU A 259 -46.58 13.70 -13.01
CA GLU A 259 -47.84 13.93 -12.30
C GLU A 259 -47.61 14.57 -10.92
N MET A 260 -46.63 14.08 -10.16
CA MET A 260 -46.24 14.68 -8.87
C MET A 260 -45.67 16.09 -9.04
N SER A 261 -44.94 16.37 -10.13
CA SER A 261 -44.35 17.70 -10.37
C SER A 261 -45.38 18.75 -10.81
N GLU A 262 -46.44 18.33 -11.51
CA GLU A 262 -47.53 19.19 -11.97
C GLU A 262 -48.57 19.46 -10.87
N ASN A 263 -48.65 18.57 -9.87
CA ASN A 263 -49.62 18.67 -8.79
C ASN A 263 -49.11 19.57 -7.63
N LYS A 264 -49.89 20.62 -7.33
CA LYS A 264 -49.59 21.63 -6.30
C LYS A 264 -49.53 21.08 -4.87
N GLU A 265 -50.07 19.89 -4.63
CA GLU A 265 -50.04 19.23 -3.32
C GLU A 265 -48.70 18.55 -3.02
N PHE A 266 -47.80 18.45 -4.01
CA PHE A 266 -46.46 17.94 -3.81
C PHE A 266 -45.43 19.05 -3.82
N TYR A 267 -44.51 18.96 -2.87
CA TYR A 267 -43.41 19.88 -2.67
C TYR A 267 -42.12 19.13 -2.85
N SER A 268 -41.10 19.85 -3.30
CA SER A 268 -39.77 19.28 -3.33
C SER A 268 -39.02 19.52 -2.01
N VAL A 269 -38.52 18.44 -1.43
CA VAL A 269 -37.88 18.41 -0.13
C VAL A 269 -36.50 17.76 -0.23
N LYS A 270 -35.52 18.25 0.54
CA LYS A 270 -34.16 17.69 0.55
C LYS A 270 -33.97 16.81 1.78
N ILE A 271 -33.78 15.51 1.59
CA ILE A 271 -33.56 14.55 2.68
C ILE A 271 -32.15 13.95 2.60
N ILE A 272 -31.61 13.50 3.75
CA ILE A 272 -30.44 12.63 3.80
C ILE A 272 -30.89 11.19 3.93
N PHE A 273 -30.33 10.32 3.10
CA PHE A 273 -30.51 8.87 3.21
C PHE A 273 -29.53 8.31 4.25
N ASN A 274 -30.08 7.98 5.42
CA ASN A 274 -29.34 7.51 6.60
C ASN A 274 -29.06 6.00 6.60
N GLN A 275 -29.72 5.26 5.70
CA GLN A 275 -29.64 3.80 5.63
C GLN A 275 -28.21 3.30 5.40
N ASN A 276 -27.88 2.17 6.00
CA ASN A 276 -26.62 1.48 5.74
C ASN A 276 -26.61 0.86 4.33
N LEU A 277 -25.43 0.42 3.87
CA LEU A 277 -25.28 -0.14 2.52
C LEU A 277 -26.16 -1.36 2.25
N LEU A 278 -26.35 -2.24 3.23
CA LEU A 278 -27.20 -3.43 3.06
C LEU A 278 -28.65 -3.04 2.88
N GLU A 279 -29.14 -2.11 3.69
CA GLU A 279 -30.51 -1.59 3.58
C GLU A 279 -30.75 -0.91 2.22
N LEU A 280 -29.80 -0.10 1.73
CA LEU A 280 -29.91 0.53 0.41
C LEU A 280 -29.97 -0.51 -0.71
N GLU A 281 -29.12 -1.54 -0.65
CA GLU A 281 -29.10 -2.63 -1.63
C GLU A 281 -30.36 -3.49 -1.54
N ASP A 282 -30.91 -3.72 -0.35
CA ASP A 282 -32.17 -4.42 -0.16
C ASP A 282 -33.35 -3.64 -0.78
N PHE A 283 -33.35 -2.30 -0.69
CA PHE A 283 -34.36 -1.48 -1.38
C PHE A 283 -34.22 -1.59 -2.90
N LEU A 284 -33.00 -1.48 -3.44
CA LEU A 284 -32.75 -1.63 -4.88
C LEU A 284 -33.13 -3.04 -5.39
N ASP A 285 -32.80 -4.08 -4.64
CA ASP A 285 -33.17 -5.46 -4.97
C ASP A 285 -34.69 -5.67 -4.91
N LYS A 286 -35.41 -5.00 -3.99
CA LYS A 286 -36.88 -5.02 -3.96
C LYS A 286 -37.48 -4.29 -5.16
N PHE A 287 -36.93 -3.14 -5.53
CA PHE A 287 -37.41 -2.34 -6.66
C PHE A 287 -37.22 -3.05 -8.01
N SER A 288 -36.08 -3.71 -8.21
CA SER A 288 -35.82 -4.49 -9.44
C SER A 288 -36.78 -5.68 -9.61
N LYS A 289 -37.35 -6.19 -8.51
CA LYS A 289 -38.30 -7.31 -8.52
C LYS A 289 -39.76 -6.86 -8.61
N SER A 290 -40.06 -5.57 -8.38
CA SER A 290 -41.43 -5.08 -8.44
C SER A 290 -41.86 -4.75 -9.87
N ASN A 291 -43.06 -5.22 -10.23
CA ASN A 291 -43.69 -4.93 -11.51
C ASN A 291 -44.46 -3.60 -11.45
N GLY A 292 -43.80 -2.46 -11.67
CA GLY A 292 -44.46 -1.14 -11.72
C GLY A 292 -43.63 -0.02 -11.11
N VAL A 293 -44.31 0.99 -10.53
CA VAL A 293 -43.64 2.08 -9.82
C VAL A 293 -43.22 1.62 -8.44
N SER A 294 -41.92 1.73 -8.19
CA SER A 294 -41.30 1.34 -6.93
C SER A 294 -40.98 2.59 -6.13
N MET A 295 -41.59 2.74 -4.94
CA MET A 295 -41.33 3.86 -4.04
C MET A 295 -41.44 3.42 -2.58
N THR A 296 -40.76 4.17 -1.71
CA THR A 296 -41.00 4.14 -0.27
C THR A 296 -41.75 5.39 0.14
N ILE A 297 -42.64 5.21 1.13
CA ILE A 297 -43.43 6.29 1.72
C ILE A 297 -43.07 6.33 3.20
N GLN A 298 -42.53 7.46 3.64
CA GLN A 298 -42.22 7.69 5.05
C GLN A 298 -43.16 8.75 5.61
N GLU A 299 -43.87 8.42 6.68
CA GLU A 299 -44.67 9.38 7.44
C GLU A 299 -43.79 10.04 8.50
N THR A 300 -43.84 11.37 8.56
CA THR A 300 -43.14 12.20 9.55
C THR A 300 -44.02 13.37 9.99
N LYS A 301 -43.57 14.16 10.98
CA LYS A 301 -44.25 15.41 11.36
C LYS A 301 -43.66 16.57 10.60
N ALA A 302 -44.52 17.44 10.06
CA ALA A 302 -44.10 18.65 9.36
C ALA A 302 -43.22 19.57 10.23
N SER A 303 -43.39 19.58 11.55
CA SER A 303 -42.55 20.33 12.49
C SER A 303 -41.08 19.95 12.42
N ASP A 304 -40.81 18.66 12.21
CA ASP A 304 -39.47 18.07 12.29
C ASP A 304 -38.68 18.35 11.00
N PHE A 305 -39.38 18.75 9.95
CA PHE A 305 -38.84 18.82 8.59
C PHE A 305 -38.98 20.20 7.93
N LEU A 306 -40.14 20.86 8.08
CA LEU A 306 -40.45 22.15 7.45
C LEU A 306 -40.26 23.34 8.40
N LYS A 307 -39.76 23.12 9.63
CA LYS A 307 -39.60 24.15 10.68
C LYS A 307 -40.89 24.95 10.94
N VAL A 308 -42.05 24.32 10.77
CA VAL A 308 -43.36 24.93 11.01
C VAL A 308 -43.81 24.71 12.45
N LYS A 309 -44.47 25.71 13.05
CA LYS A 309 -44.96 25.64 14.44
C LYS A 309 -46.07 24.61 14.66
N LYS A 310 -46.86 24.32 13.62
CA LYS A 310 -47.99 23.40 13.70
C LYS A 310 -47.56 22.02 13.22
N ALA A 311 -47.66 21.02 14.09
CA ALA A 311 -47.42 19.63 13.74
C ALA A 311 -48.63 19.07 12.96
N PHE A 312 -48.38 18.56 11.76
CA PHE A 312 -49.32 17.77 10.96
C PHE A 312 -48.55 16.64 10.25
N PRO A 313 -49.22 15.54 9.86
CA PRO A 313 -48.58 14.47 9.10
C PRO A 313 -48.00 14.99 7.79
N PHE A 314 -46.79 14.55 7.47
CA PHE A 314 -46.11 14.88 6.23
C PHE A 314 -45.51 13.60 5.67
N TYR A 315 -45.81 13.32 4.40
CA TYR A 315 -45.41 12.10 3.73
C TYR A 315 -44.27 12.41 2.78
N ILE A 316 -43.18 11.67 2.88
CA ILE A 316 -42.01 11.76 2.01
C ILE A 316 -42.03 10.55 1.07
N TYR A 317 -41.84 10.82 -0.21
CA TYR A 317 -41.88 9.85 -1.29
C TYR A 317 -40.50 9.74 -1.92
N CYS A 318 -39.86 8.59 -1.73
CA CYS A 318 -38.55 8.28 -2.32
C CYS A 318 -38.73 7.22 -3.40
N LEU A 319 -38.28 7.55 -4.60
CA LEU A 319 -38.40 6.75 -5.80
C LEU A 319 -37.11 5.94 -6.01
N GLU A 320 -37.17 4.84 -6.77
CA GLU A 320 -35.99 4.02 -7.12
C GLU A 320 -34.78 4.86 -7.60
N ASP A 321 -34.99 5.86 -8.46
CA ASP A 321 -33.92 6.74 -8.93
C ASP A 321 -33.19 7.48 -7.79
N ASP A 322 -33.90 7.82 -6.71
CA ASP A 322 -33.31 8.52 -5.57
C ASP A 322 -32.33 7.60 -4.83
N TYR A 323 -32.70 6.32 -4.66
CA TYR A 323 -31.83 5.29 -4.09
C TYR A 323 -30.64 4.98 -5.00
N ILE A 324 -30.86 4.88 -6.32
CA ILE A 324 -29.79 4.69 -7.31
C ILE A 324 -28.81 5.86 -7.25
N ALA A 325 -29.31 7.10 -7.17
CA ALA A 325 -28.48 8.30 -7.09
C ALA A 325 -27.63 8.30 -5.82
N VAL A 326 -28.21 7.99 -4.65
CA VAL A 326 -27.46 7.87 -3.38
C VAL A 326 -26.39 6.79 -3.49
N TYR A 327 -26.73 5.62 -4.00
CA TYR A 327 -25.82 4.50 -4.14
C TYR A 327 -24.63 4.84 -5.04
N ASN A 328 -24.88 5.50 -6.18
CA ASN A 328 -23.84 5.99 -7.07
C ASN A 328 -23.00 7.11 -6.47
N ASN A 329 -23.60 8.02 -5.70
CA ASN A 329 -22.86 9.08 -5.02
C ASN A 329 -21.91 8.52 -3.94
N ILE A 330 -22.32 7.49 -3.19
CA ILE A 330 -21.43 6.79 -2.23
C ILE A 330 -20.24 6.18 -2.98
N ARG A 331 -20.50 5.53 -4.12
CA ARG A 331 -19.46 4.95 -4.98
C ARG A 331 -18.48 6.01 -5.47
N GLN A 332 -18.98 7.13 -6.01
CA GLN A 332 -18.13 8.22 -6.48
C GLN A 332 -17.31 8.82 -5.33
N LYS A 333 -17.93 9.09 -4.19
CA LYS A 333 -17.24 9.62 -3.02
C LYS A 333 -16.12 8.69 -2.53
N THR A 334 -16.34 7.36 -2.63
CA THR A 334 -15.31 6.36 -2.31
C THR A 334 -14.12 6.48 -3.26
N ILE A 335 -14.37 6.65 -4.56
CA ILE A 335 -13.32 6.84 -5.57
C ILE A 335 -12.54 8.13 -5.28
N ASP A 336 -13.22 9.24 -5.02
CA ASP A 336 -12.58 10.52 -4.73
C ASP A 336 -11.64 10.41 -3.51
N LEU A 337 -12.10 9.77 -2.43
CA LEU A 337 -11.29 9.53 -1.23
C LEU A 337 -10.06 8.63 -1.48
N LEU A 338 -10.12 7.77 -2.49
CA LEU A 338 -9.00 6.90 -2.88
C LEU A 338 -8.00 7.61 -3.81
N MET A 339 -8.45 8.59 -4.59
CA MET A 339 -7.56 9.40 -5.44
C MET A 339 -6.82 10.48 -4.65
N ASP A 340 -7.44 11.02 -3.58
CA ASP A 340 -6.85 12.05 -2.72
C ASP A 340 -5.79 11.51 -1.73
N LYS A 341 -5.36 10.25 -1.87
CA LYS A 341 -4.61 9.50 -0.86
C LYS A 341 -3.10 9.38 -1.07
#